data_AF-A0A947AU71-F1
#
_entry.id   AF-A0A947AU71-F1
#
_cell.length_a   1.000
_cell.length_b   1.000
_cell.length_c   1.000
_cell.angle_alpha   90.00
_cell.angle_beta   90.00
_cell.angle_gamma   90.00
#
_symmetry.space_group_name_H-M   'P 1'
#
loop_
_entity.id
_entity.type
_entity.pdbx_description
1 polymer ?
#
loop_
_entity_poly.entity_id
_entity_poly.type
_entity_poly.pdbx_seq_one_letter_code
_entity_poly.pdbx_strand_id
1 'polypeptide(L)'
;QLEISNKTEFKNLSFKDVEGKLADAQETVGFNSSKKIYVNVPAGEGYLFQLAPAVKYGGNLIYDEDINENITLEGNLIIKNNATLKINSDYYVKGKIATENGKIEYGKNGVIHYLNKGNSINSADIEDTIK
;
A
#
# COMPACT_ATOMS: atom_id res chain seq x y z
N GLN A 1 8.61 -0.59 -23.36
CA GLN A 1 8.22 -1.57 -22.32
C GLN A 1 9.18 -1.44 -21.17
N LEU A 2 8.67 -1.38 -19.95
CA LEU A 2 9.45 -1.43 -18.71
C LEU A 2 9.24 -2.79 -18.05
N GLU A 3 10.29 -3.40 -17.54
CA GLU A 3 10.19 -4.57 -16.67
C GLU A 3 10.62 -4.19 -15.26
N ILE A 4 9.73 -4.39 -14.31
CA ILE A 4 9.96 -4.07 -12.90
C ILE A 4 9.94 -5.36 -12.11
N SER A 5 11.05 -5.65 -11.42
CA SER A 5 11.18 -6.84 -10.57
C SER A 5 11.21 -6.44 -9.10
N ASN A 6 10.38 -7.08 -8.28
CA ASN A 6 10.47 -6.94 -6.83
C ASN A 6 11.45 -7.98 -6.27
N LYS A 7 12.63 -7.51 -5.86
CA LYS A 7 13.65 -8.29 -5.13
C LYS A 7 13.89 -7.73 -3.73
N THR A 8 12.94 -6.96 -3.22
CA THR A 8 12.99 -6.37 -1.87
C THR A 8 12.37 -7.34 -0.87
N GLU A 9 12.48 -7.06 0.43
CA GLU A 9 11.81 -7.83 1.48
C GLU A 9 10.28 -7.60 1.53
N PHE A 10 9.78 -6.55 0.89
CA PHE A 10 8.36 -6.22 0.87
C PHE A 10 7.62 -7.07 -0.14
N LYS A 11 6.44 -7.55 0.25
CA LYS A 11 5.66 -8.44 -0.60
C LYS A 11 4.82 -7.71 -1.63
N ASN A 12 4.55 -6.44 -1.39
CA ASN A 12 3.75 -5.60 -2.25
C ASN A 12 4.49 -4.28 -2.52
N LEU A 13 5.05 -4.12 -3.72
CA LEU A 13 5.57 -2.82 -4.17
C LEU A 13 4.51 -2.11 -5.03
N SER A 14 4.13 -0.90 -4.64
CA SER A 14 3.34 0.00 -5.47
C SER A 14 4.24 0.61 -6.54
N PHE A 15 3.84 0.44 -7.80
CA PHE A 15 4.37 1.14 -8.95
C PHE A 15 3.38 2.22 -9.36
N LYS A 16 3.82 3.47 -9.48
CA LYS A 16 2.98 4.57 -9.97
C LYS A 16 3.75 5.57 -10.82
N ASP A 17 3.09 6.14 -11.82
CA ASP A 17 3.48 7.41 -12.42
C ASP A 17 3.28 8.52 -11.39
N VAL A 18 4.35 9.26 -11.09
CA VAL A 18 4.34 10.35 -10.11
C VAL A 18 3.49 11.52 -10.59
N GLU A 19 3.42 11.73 -11.90
CA GLU A 19 2.63 12.81 -12.50
C GLU A 19 1.16 12.43 -12.71
N GLY A 20 0.81 11.15 -12.55
CA GLY A 20 -0.55 10.63 -12.69
C GLY A 20 -1.14 10.74 -14.11
N LYS A 21 -0.30 10.97 -15.13
CA LYS A 21 -0.71 11.10 -16.53
C LYS A 21 -1.02 9.75 -17.16
N LEU A 22 -0.44 8.67 -16.61
CA LEU A 22 -0.62 7.30 -17.08
C LEU A 22 -1.53 6.53 -16.10
N ALA A 23 -2.83 6.48 -16.39
CA ALA A 23 -3.80 5.76 -15.55
C ALA A 23 -3.44 4.27 -15.39
N ASP A 24 -2.91 3.64 -16.44
CA ASP A 24 -2.50 2.23 -16.46
C ASP A 24 -1.18 1.96 -15.71
N ALA A 25 -0.48 3.01 -15.27
CA ALA A 25 0.78 2.88 -14.55
C ALA A 25 0.59 2.76 -13.03
N GLN A 26 -0.59 2.42 -12.52
CA GLN A 26 -0.84 2.19 -11.09
C GLN A 26 -0.99 0.70 -10.79
N GLU A 27 0.09 0.08 -10.34
CA GLU A 27 0.17 -1.37 -10.24
C GLU A 27 0.83 -1.86 -8.95
N THR A 28 0.65 -3.14 -8.65
CA THR A 28 1.37 -3.83 -7.57
C THR A 28 2.29 -4.89 -8.14
N VAL A 29 3.55 -4.88 -7.70
CA VAL A 29 4.57 -5.88 -8.05
C VAL A 29 4.80 -6.77 -6.83
N GLY A 30 4.38 -8.04 -6.94
CA GLY A 30 4.47 -9.04 -5.88
C GLY A 30 5.90 -9.50 -5.58
N PHE A 31 6.16 -10.04 -4.40
CA PHE A 31 7.47 -10.58 -3.99
C PHE A 31 8.04 -11.57 -5.02
N ASN A 32 9.34 -11.46 -5.32
CA ASN A 32 10.05 -12.32 -6.26
C ASN A 32 9.35 -12.48 -7.63
N SER A 33 8.59 -11.46 -8.04
CA SER A 33 7.90 -11.42 -9.32
C SER A 33 8.36 -10.21 -10.14
N SER A 34 8.15 -10.32 -11.45
CA SER A 34 8.32 -9.21 -12.39
C SER A 34 6.98 -8.85 -13.01
N LYS A 35 6.77 -7.57 -13.29
CA LYS A 35 5.65 -7.09 -14.11
C LYS A 35 6.17 -6.29 -15.30
N LYS A 36 5.57 -6.55 -16.47
CA LYS A 36 5.85 -5.79 -17.70
C LYS A 36 4.80 -4.70 -17.85
N ILE A 37 5.26 -3.47 -18.03
CA ILE A 37 4.41 -2.29 -18.16
C ILE A 37 4.68 -1.66 -19.51
N TYR A 38 3.62 -1.47 -20.28
CA TYR A 38 3.69 -0.86 -21.60
C TYR A 38 3.38 0.63 -21.44
N VAL A 39 4.39 1.45 -21.64
CA VAL A 39 4.27 2.91 -21.62
C VAL A 39 4.53 3.41 -23.03
N ASN A 40 3.61 4.24 -23.55
CA ASN A 40 3.83 5.00 -24.77
C ASN A 40 4.46 6.35 -24.40
N VAL A 41 5.67 6.62 -24.89
CA VAL A 41 6.40 7.87 -24.61
C VAL A 41 6.55 8.67 -25.90
N PRO A 42 5.77 9.75 -26.09
CA PRO A 42 5.91 10.62 -27.25
C PRO A 42 7.30 11.26 -27.34
N ALA A 43 7.71 11.65 -28.54
CA ALA A 43 8.98 12.34 -28.73
C ALA A 43 9.01 13.66 -27.94
N GLY A 44 10.07 13.85 -27.14
CA GLY A 44 10.24 15.05 -26.29
C GLY A 44 9.63 14.93 -24.89
N GLU A 45 8.93 13.83 -24.59
CA GLU A 45 8.35 13.59 -23.26
C GLU A 45 9.24 12.68 -22.40
N GLY A 46 9.06 12.79 -21.09
CA GLY A 46 9.66 11.89 -20.10
C GLY A 46 8.67 11.65 -18.97
N TYR A 47 8.72 10.46 -18.37
CA TYR A 47 7.87 10.10 -17.23
C TYR A 47 8.74 9.76 -16.03
N LEU A 48 8.27 10.18 -14.85
CA LEU A 48 8.88 9.82 -13.57
C LEU A 48 8.01 8.77 -12.87
N PHE A 49 8.60 7.61 -12.61
CA PHE A 49 7.93 6.52 -11.91
C PHE A 49 8.45 6.37 -10.49
N GLN A 50 7.57 6.02 -9.56
CA GLN A 50 7.90 5.62 -8.19
C GLN A 50 7.62 4.13 -8.01
N LEU A 51 8.58 3.42 -7.41
CA LEU A 51 8.40 2.07 -6.89
C LEU A 51 8.64 2.11 -5.38
N ALA A 52 7.64 1.76 -4.59
CA ALA A 52 7.71 1.89 -3.14
C ALA A 52 6.90 0.81 -2.40
N PRO A 53 7.26 0.42 -1.18
CA PRO A 53 6.48 -0.52 -0.38
C PRO A 53 5.06 -0.01 -0.13
N ALA A 54 4.05 -0.83 -0.44
CA ALA A 54 2.64 -0.45 -0.27
C ALA A 54 2.33 -0.12 1.20
N VAL A 55 2.88 -0.90 2.13
CA VAL A 55 2.75 -0.69 3.59
C VAL A 55 3.42 0.58 4.13
N LYS A 56 4.23 1.29 3.32
CA LYS A 56 4.85 2.56 3.73
C LYS A 56 4.30 3.75 2.94
N TYR A 57 3.97 3.56 1.66
CA TYR A 57 3.64 4.66 0.75
C TYR A 57 2.26 4.57 0.09
N GLY A 58 1.46 3.57 0.47
CA GLY A 58 0.15 3.31 -0.10
C GLY A 58 0.20 2.53 -1.41
N GLY A 59 -0.97 2.24 -1.96
CA GLY A 59 -1.17 1.34 -3.09
C GLY A 59 -2.07 0.16 -2.71
N ASN A 60 -1.89 -0.97 -3.37
CA ASN A 60 -2.65 -2.18 -3.08
C ASN A 60 -1.77 -3.24 -2.40
N LEU A 61 -2.36 -3.93 -1.43
CA LEU A 61 -1.80 -5.12 -0.81
C LEU A 61 -2.59 -6.31 -1.35
N ILE A 62 -1.94 -7.15 -2.16
CA ILE A 62 -2.55 -8.31 -2.84
C ILE A 62 -1.94 -9.65 -2.37
N TYR A 63 -0.89 -9.58 -1.55
CA TYR A 63 -0.26 -10.69 -0.83
C TYR A 63 -0.15 -10.35 0.66
N ASP A 64 -0.28 -11.34 1.54
CA ASP A 64 -0.20 -11.17 2.99
C ASP A 64 1.10 -10.48 3.41
N GLU A 65 1.02 -9.45 4.25
CA GLU A 65 2.19 -8.68 4.69
C GLU A 65 2.12 -8.40 6.19
N ASP A 66 3.28 -8.44 6.84
CA ASP A 66 3.40 -8.30 8.29
C ASP A 66 4.10 -6.98 8.63
N ILE A 67 3.51 -6.22 9.56
CA ILE A 67 4.13 -5.04 10.16
C ILE A 67 4.85 -5.48 11.44
N ASN A 68 6.13 -5.83 11.30
CA ASN A 68 6.97 -6.35 12.39
C ASN A 68 7.82 -5.29 13.08
N GLU A 69 7.84 -4.07 12.56
CA GLU A 69 8.57 -2.93 13.09
C GLU A 69 7.69 -1.68 13.08
N ASN A 70 8.11 -0.66 13.82
CA ASN A 70 7.40 0.60 13.87
C ASN A 70 7.56 1.34 12.54
N ILE A 71 6.48 1.45 11.76
CA ILE A 71 6.49 2.13 10.45
C ILE A 71 5.34 3.13 10.31
N THR A 72 5.48 4.05 9.36
CA THR A 72 4.44 4.99 8.98
C THR A 72 3.92 4.71 7.57
N LEU A 73 2.60 4.65 7.42
CA LEU A 73 1.89 4.70 6.15
C LEU A 73 1.63 6.16 5.76
N GLU A 74 2.37 6.64 4.77
CA GLU A 74 2.28 8.00 4.23
C GLU A 74 1.11 8.19 3.26
N GLY A 75 0.65 7.11 2.61
CA GLY A 75 -0.38 7.13 1.56
C GLY A 75 -1.63 6.33 1.90
N ASN A 76 -2.53 6.14 0.94
CA ASN A 76 -3.70 5.28 1.12
C ASN A 76 -3.37 3.84 0.76
N LEU A 77 -3.74 2.89 1.61
CA LEU A 77 -3.54 1.46 1.41
C LEU A 77 -4.88 0.76 1.21
N ILE A 78 -5.00 -0.07 0.17
CA ILE A 78 -6.17 -0.91 -0.04
C ILE A 78 -5.74 -2.38 0.02
N ILE A 79 -6.34 -3.14 0.93
CA ILE A 79 -6.08 -4.58 1.12
C ILE A 79 -7.07 -5.35 0.26
N LYS A 80 -6.58 -6.15 -0.68
CA LYS A 80 -7.40 -6.84 -1.69
C LYS A 80 -7.06 -8.33 -1.78
N ASN A 81 -7.83 -9.05 -2.59
CA ASN A 81 -7.52 -10.42 -3.03
C ASN A 81 -7.31 -11.44 -1.90
N ASN A 82 -8.15 -11.37 -0.87
CA ASN A 82 -8.09 -12.15 0.37
C ASN A 82 -6.79 -11.98 1.17
N ALA A 83 -5.97 -10.98 0.83
CA ALA A 83 -4.73 -10.75 1.53
C ALA A 83 -4.96 -10.23 2.95
N THR A 84 -4.01 -10.54 3.81
CA THR A 84 -4.01 -10.22 5.24
C THR A 84 -2.89 -9.24 5.53
N LEU A 85 -3.25 -8.07 6.05
CA LEU A 85 -2.27 -7.18 6.68
C LEU A 85 -2.21 -7.53 8.18
N LYS A 86 -1.12 -8.14 8.62
CA LYS A 86 -0.93 -8.51 10.02
C LYS A 86 -0.11 -7.45 10.75
N ILE A 87 -0.69 -6.84 11.78
CA ILE A 87 -0.04 -5.80 12.57
C ILE A 87 0.60 -6.45 13.79
N ASN A 88 1.93 -6.52 13.86
CA ASN A 88 2.67 -7.08 15.01
C ASN A 88 3.40 -6.01 15.84
N SER A 89 3.50 -4.77 15.35
CA SER A 89 4.12 -3.61 15.99
C SER A 89 3.27 -2.34 15.77
N ASP A 90 3.72 -1.18 16.25
CA ASP A 90 3.03 0.09 16.00
C ASP A 90 3.02 0.44 14.50
N TYR A 91 1.83 0.68 13.95
CA TYR A 91 1.65 1.13 12.58
C TYR A 91 0.98 2.50 12.54
N TYR A 92 1.75 3.53 12.20
CA TYR A 92 1.30 4.91 12.19
C TYR A 92 0.69 5.27 10.84
N VAL A 93 -0.58 5.67 10.78
CA VAL A 93 -1.31 5.83 9.52
C VAL A 93 -1.66 7.30 9.30
N LYS A 94 -1.03 7.94 8.31
CA LYS A 94 -1.36 9.31 7.87
C LYS A 94 -2.40 9.33 6.76
N GLY A 95 -2.45 8.30 5.93
CA GLY A 95 -3.47 8.12 4.89
C GLY A 95 -4.70 7.38 5.43
N LYS A 96 -5.29 6.53 4.59
CA LYS A 96 -6.40 5.65 4.94
C LYS A 96 -6.05 4.20 4.65
N ILE A 97 -6.56 3.27 5.46
CA ILE A 97 -6.56 1.85 5.15
C ILE A 97 -8.00 1.45 4.80
N ALA A 98 -8.18 0.82 3.65
CA ALA A 98 -9.46 0.25 3.22
C ALA A 98 -9.29 -1.23 2.87
N THR A 99 -10.38 -1.98 2.92
CA THR A 99 -10.43 -3.38 2.51
C THR A 99 -11.40 -3.54 1.33
N GLU A 100 -10.95 -4.24 0.29
CA GLU A 100 -11.79 -4.69 -0.82
C GLU A 100 -11.58 -6.20 -0.96
N ASN A 101 -12.33 -6.97 -0.18
CA ASN A 101 -12.13 -8.42 -0.04
C ASN A 101 -10.72 -8.76 0.49
N GLY A 102 -10.30 -8.12 1.58
CA GLY A 102 -9.08 -8.41 2.34
C GLY A 102 -9.35 -8.21 3.83
N LYS A 103 -8.36 -8.47 4.69
CA LYS A 103 -8.53 -8.32 6.15
C LYS A 103 -7.30 -7.77 6.85
N ILE A 104 -7.53 -7.24 8.05
CA ILE A 104 -6.51 -6.80 8.99
C ILE A 104 -6.54 -7.74 10.19
N GLU A 105 -5.37 -8.22 10.61
CA GLU A 105 -5.21 -9.04 11.82
C GLU A 105 -4.25 -8.37 12.79
N TYR A 106 -4.57 -8.42 14.08
CA TYR A 106 -3.71 -7.87 15.14
C TYR A 106 -2.96 -9.00 15.83
N GLY A 107 -1.63 -8.93 15.77
CA GLY A 107 -0.74 -9.71 16.64
C GLY A 107 -0.74 -9.16 18.06
N LYS A 108 -0.06 -9.88 18.96
CA LYS A 108 -0.06 -9.60 20.42
C LYS A 108 0.30 -8.15 20.78
N ASN A 109 1.20 -7.52 20.02
CA ASN A 109 1.69 -6.15 20.25
C ASN A 109 1.26 -5.18 19.13
N GLY A 110 0.35 -5.60 18.26
CA GLY A 110 -0.04 -4.81 17.09
C GLY A 110 -1.00 -3.68 17.46
N VAL A 111 -0.67 -2.45 17.07
CA VAL A 111 -1.53 -1.28 17.25
C VAL A 111 -1.48 -0.40 16.00
N ILE A 112 -2.63 0.07 15.53
CA ILE A 112 -2.71 1.09 14.48
C ILE A 112 -2.95 2.45 15.14
N HIS A 113 -2.08 3.41 14.83
CA HIS A 113 -2.17 4.79 15.29
C HIS A 113 -2.56 5.69 14.12
N TYR A 114 -3.83 6.10 14.02
CA TYR A 114 -4.26 7.03 12.99
C TYR A 114 -3.77 8.46 13.32
N LEU A 115 -2.79 8.92 12.53
CA LEU A 115 -2.21 10.25 12.60
C LEU A 115 -3.06 11.21 11.75
N ASN A 116 -4.27 11.50 12.20
CA ASN A 116 -5.14 12.45 11.49
C ASN A 116 -4.42 13.80 11.30
N LYS A 117 -4.50 14.37 10.08
CA LYS A 117 -4.32 15.81 9.86
C LYS A 117 -5.49 16.53 10.53
N GLY A 118 -5.41 16.73 11.84
CA GLY A 118 -6.31 17.57 12.63
C GLY A 118 -7.69 16.99 12.88
N ASN A 119 -7.77 15.94 13.70
CA ASN A 119 -8.84 15.72 14.70
C ASN A 119 -8.64 14.32 15.30
N SER A 120 -8.42 14.26 16.62
CA SER A 120 -8.35 13.01 17.37
C SER A 120 -9.66 12.23 17.21
N ILE A 121 -9.61 11.00 16.72
CA ILE A 121 -10.74 10.08 16.71
C ILE A 121 -10.67 9.27 18.00
N ASN A 122 -11.76 9.31 18.78
CA ASN A 122 -11.92 8.48 19.97
C ASN A 122 -12.37 7.08 19.53
N SER A 123 -12.19 6.08 20.40
CA SER A 123 -12.58 4.68 20.14
C SER A 123 -14.06 4.46 19.81
N ALA A 124 -14.90 5.49 19.89
CA ALA A 124 -16.32 5.46 19.51
C ALA A 124 -16.55 5.70 18.00
N ASP A 125 -15.56 6.19 17.25
CA ASP A 125 -15.69 6.55 15.83
C ASP A 125 -15.32 5.40 14.87
N ILE A 126 -15.02 4.22 15.41
CA ILE A 126 -14.87 2.98 14.64
C ILE A 126 -16.29 2.42 14.43
N GLU A 127 -16.94 2.79 13.33
CA GLU A 127 -18.12 2.06 12.86
C GLU A 127 -17.68 0.66 12.40
N ASP A 128 -17.82 -0.30 13.31
CA ASP A 128 -17.72 -1.73 13.03
C ASP A 128 -18.88 -2.11 12.09
N THR A 129 -18.67 -1.97 10.78
CA THR A 129 -19.66 -2.42 9.78
C THR A 129 -19.50 -3.92 9.60
N ILE A 130 -20.05 -4.69 10.54
CA ILE A 130 -20.37 -6.09 10.33
C ILE A 130 -21.76 -6.12 9.69
N LYS A 131 -21.82 -6.51 8.41
CA LYS A 131 -23.01 -7.11 7.80
C LYS A 131 -22.65 -8.49 7.30
#